data_AF-A0A0R3KZ75-F1
#
_entry.id   AF-A0A0R3KZ75-F1
#
_cell.length_a   1.000
_cell.length_b   1.000
_cell.length_c   1.000
_cell.angle_alpha   90.00
_cell.angle_beta   90.00
_cell.angle_gamma   90.00
#
_symmetry.space_group_name_H-M   'P 1'
#
loop_
_entity.id
_entity.type
_entity.pdbx_description
1 polymer ?
#
loop_
_entity_poly.entity_id
_entity_poly.type
_entity_poly.pdbx_seq_one_letter_code
_entity_poly.pdbx_strand_id
1 'polypeptide(L)'
;MHDAAGIPFHLLRPMWLLALIPVAAIFAMLLRRQDPRAQWAGVIAPHLLQHLIVRPGQGRGVSPLYLVTAGMVLGIVALSGPTWRRELPPFVEDKAPLMIVLALSTSMDQADVAPTRLERAKQKIRDLLGVRAGARSGLIAYAGTAHLVMPLTDDRSVTEPFLAALATGLMPGDGKNVTAAVALATQFLAAEPVAGTILVVADDLDEAAIRQAAGRNGVAMLRMAPAQAGEGMGLGSDVVHVSVDGSDIHAIERRIESRFQSAQGDAFGMQWRDEGYWLLFPLALLCLLWFRRGTTVAWAVALVVALHALPAKAQERPHRFADLWLTPDQQGRIAFDRGDYTTAAQRFDDPMWRGIAAYRALDFLTAAQEFRKVDTVEGRFALGNAEAQNHAWEKSIKAYDEVLKAQPGHLAAKANRAIVAALFEAQEEKRRKQEQDDSAPPDQKADEMRVDPKQKGGKRIQVRPEDVTTAGAAEAWMRAVQTTPADFLKLKFAIQATGASSAGSRP
;
A
#
# COMPACT_ATOMS: atom_id res chain seq x y z
N MET A 1 -29.23 4.16 -6.67
CA MET A 1 -29.42 5.63 -6.67
C MET A 1 -28.10 6.23 -7.10
N HIS A 2 -28.12 7.11 -8.11
CA HIS A 2 -26.93 7.73 -8.67
C HIS A 2 -26.43 8.79 -7.70
N ASP A 3 -25.39 8.50 -6.92
CA ASP A 3 -24.67 9.54 -6.19
C ASP A 3 -23.82 10.30 -7.20
N ALA A 4 -24.28 11.51 -7.53
CA ALA A 4 -23.49 12.52 -8.19
C ALA A 4 -22.16 12.63 -7.44
N ALA A 5 -21.05 12.45 -8.16
CA ALA A 5 -19.69 12.63 -7.67
C ALA A 5 -19.46 14.10 -7.25
N GLY A 6 -19.99 14.48 -6.10
CA GLY A 6 -19.64 15.72 -5.43
C GLY A 6 -18.21 15.59 -4.94
N ILE A 7 -17.35 16.53 -5.31
CA ILE A 7 -16.01 16.65 -4.73
C ILE A 7 -16.23 16.79 -3.21
N PRO A 8 -15.82 15.82 -2.38
CA PRO A 8 -16.12 15.88 -0.97
C PRO A 8 -15.17 16.90 -0.33
N PHE A 9 -15.66 18.13 -0.20
CA PHE A 9 -14.92 19.25 0.37
C PHE A 9 -15.10 19.29 1.89
N HIS A 10 -14.00 19.32 2.63
CA HIS A 10 -14.00 19.41 4.09
C HIS A 10 -12.97 20.44 4.58
N LEU A 11 -13.18 20.98 5.78
CA LEU A 11 -12.24 21.87 6.45
C LEU A 11 -11.69 21.14 7.68
N LEU A 12 -10.37 20.90 7.74
CA LEU A 12 -9.73 20.25 8.88
C LEU A 12 -9.85 21.06 10.16
N ARG A 13 -9.82 22.40 10.05
CA ARG A 13 -9.74 23.32 11.19
C ARG A 13 -10.69 24.51 11.00
N PRO A 14 -12.01 24.28 10.97
CA PRO A 14 -13.00 25.32 10.63
C PRO A 14 -12.97 26.51 11.61
N MET A 15 -12.49 26.31 12.84
CA MET A 15 -12.36 27.37 13.85
C MET A 15 -11.45 28.52 13.42
N TRP A 16 -10.51 28.31 12.50
CA TRP A 16 -9.69 29.40 11.95
C TRP A 16 -10.52 30.47 11.23
N LEU A 17 -11.70 30.12 10.70
CA LEU A 17 -12.60 31.09 10.06
C LEU A 17 -13.10 32.16 11.03
N LEU A 18 -13.11 31.91 12.34
CA LEU A 18 -13.45 32.93 13.34
C LEU A 18 -12.46 34.10 13.34
N ALA A 19 -11.22 33.89 12.88
CA ALA A 19 -10.23 34.95 12.72
C ALA A 19 -10.65 35.99 11.65
N LEU A 20 -11.63 35.70 10.79
CA LEU A 20 -12.19 36.68 9.87
C LEU A 20 -12.92 37.82 10.60
N ILE A 21 -13.49 37.57 11.78
CA ILE A 21 -14.22 38.57 12.58
C ILE A 21 -13.29 39.71 13.03
N PRO A 22 -12.17 39.46 13.73
CA PRO A 22 -11.24 40.52 14.12
C PRO A 22 -10.60 41.19 12.90
N VAL A 23 -10.31 40.46 11.82
CA VAL A 23 -9.79 41.06 10.57
C VAL A 23 -10.80 42.04 9.95
N ALA A 24 -12.08 41.66 9.88
CA ALA A 24 -13.14 42.53 9.38
C ALA A 24 -13.36 43.75 10.29
N ALA A 25 -13.31 43.57 11.61
CA ALA A 25 -13.43 44.65 12.59
C ALA A 25 -12.27 45.65 12.47
N ILE A 26 -11.03 45.18 12.37
CA ILE A 26 -9.83 46.01 12.16
C ILE A 26 -9.91 46.73 10.82
N PHE A 27 -10.29 46.03 9.74
CA PHE A 27 -10.46 46.63 8.42
C PHE A 27 -11.51 47.76 8.43
N ALA A 28 -12.67 47.52 9.04
CA ALA A 28 -13.71 48.55 9.20
C ALA A 28 -13.24 49.73 10.06
N MET A 29 -12.50 49.48 11.15
CA MET A 29 -11.92 50.52 11.98
C MET A 29 -10.89 51.36 11.20
N LEU A 30 -10.02 50.73 10.41
CA LEU A 30 -9.02 51.41 9.61
C LEU A 30 -9.64 52.22 8.47
N LEU A 31 -10.69 51.71 7.81
CA LEU A 31 -11.45 52.47 6.82
C LEU A 31 -12.09 53.72 7.44
N ARG A 32 -12.66 53.62 8.64
CA ARG A 32 -13.22 54.77 9.37
C ARG A 32 -12.16 55.81 9.73
N ARG A 33 -10.94 55.38 10.06
CA ARG A 33 -9.80 56.28 10.35
C ARG A 33 -9.22 56.95 9.12
N GLN A 34 -9.44 56.40 7.93
CA GLN A 34 -9.00 57.00 6.66
C GLN A 34 -9.91 58.13 6.20
N ASP A 35 -11.11 58.30 6.77
CA ASP A 35 -11.96 59.45 6.48
C ASP A 35 -11.48 60.67 7.29
N PRO A 36 -10.85 61.67 6.63
CA PRO A 36 -10.39 62.87 7.32
C PRO A 36 -11.55 63.61 7.98
N ARG A 37 -12.76 63.48 7.43
CA ARG A 37 -13.93 64.15 8.00
C ARG A 37 -14.30 63.55 9.35
N ALA A 38 -14.26 62.23 9.48
CA ALA A 38 -14.53 61.54 10.74
C ALA A 38 -13.42 61.80 11.79
N GLN A 39 -12.17 61.96 11.36
CA GLN A 39 -11.05 62.23 12.26
C GLN A 39 -11.07 63.65 12.86
N TRP A 40 -11.50 64.64 12.07
CA TRP A 40 -11.52 66.05 12.47
C TRP A 40 -12.92 66.56 12.88
N ALA A 41 -13.96 65.71 12.76
CA ALA A 41 -15.31 65.96 13.23
C ALA A 41 -15.33 66.06 14.76
N GLY A 42 -15.20 67.29 15.27
CA GLY A 42 -15.16 67.60 16.70
C GLY A 42 -14.03 68.54 17.09
N VAL A 43 -12.99 68.66 16.26
CA VAL A 43 -11.83 69.56 16.50
C VAL A 43 -11.88 70.78 15.59
N ILE A 44 -12.43 70.64 14.37
CA ILE A 44 -12.47 71.71 13.36
C ILE A 44 -13.94 71.96 12.96
N ALA A 45 -14.31 73.23 12.81
CA ALA A 45 -15.66 73.60 12.38
C ALA A 45 -15.97 73.04 10.96
N PRO A 46 -17.18 72.48 10.71
CA PRO A 46 -17.49 71.73 9.48
C PRO A 46 -17.27 72.51 8.18
N HIS A 47 -17.49 73.83 8.19
CA HIS A 47 -17.37 74.71 7.03
C HIS A 47 -15.92 75.06 6.66
N LEU A 48 -14.97 74.89 7.58
CA LEU A 48 -13.52 75.04 7.32
C LEU A 48 -12.91 73.73 6.82
N LEU A 49 -13.38 72.61 7.35
CA LEU A 49 -12.93 71.27 7.00
C LEU A 49 -13.09 70.96 5.50
N GLN A 50 -14.15 71.46 4.85
CA GLN A 50 -14.36 71.27 3.42
C GLN A 50 -13.27 71.91 2.54
N HIS A 51 -12.58 72.95 3.03
CA HIS A 51 -11.54 73.69 2.31
C HIS A 51 -10.11 73.29 2.70
N LEU A 52 -9.95 72.61 3.85
CA LEU A 52 -8.64 72.17 4.37
C LEU A 52 -8.27 70.73 3.96
N ILE A 53 -9.24 69.94 3.49
CA ILE A 53 -8.97 68.56 3.02
C ILE A 53 -8.38 68.61 1.61
N VAL A 54 -7.05 68.66 1.53
CA VAL A 54 -6.32 68.34 0.30
C VAL A 54 -6.38 66.83 0.11
N ARG A 55 -7.27 66.35 -0.77
CA ARG A 55 -7.26 64.94 -1.18
C ARG A 55 -5.96 64.69 -1.94
N PRO A 56 -5.03 63.84 -1.45
CA PRO A 56 -3.91 63.42 -2.28
C PRO A 56 -4.49 62.81 -3.57
N GLY A 57 -3.93 63.20 -4.72
CA GLY A 57 -4.46 62.82 -6.02
C GLY A 57 -4.76 61.32 -6.08
N GLN A 58 -5.97 60.97 -6.56
CA GLN A 58 -6.40 59.60 -6.81
C GLN A 58 -5.53 58.98 -7.91
N GLY A 59 -4.31 58.58 -7.57
CA GLY A 59 -3.55 57.65 -8.39
C GLY A 59 -4.33 56.34 -8.48
N ARG A 60 -4.38 55.71 -9.67
CA ARG A 60 -4.97 54.38 -9.93
C ARG A 60 -4.26 53.21 -9.21
N GLY A 61 -3.72 53.44 -8.02
CA GLY A 61 -3.01 52.44 -7.22
C GLY A 61 -3.98 51.62 -6.35
N VAL A 62 -3.71 50.33 -6.22
CA VAL A 62 -4.37 49.48 -5.22
C VAL A 62 -3.95 49.98 -3.83
N SER A 63 -4.92 50.29 -2.96
CA SER A 63 -4.59 50.75 -1.60
C SER A 63 -3.97 49.59 -0.79
N PRO A 64 -2.86 49.83 -0.05
CA PRO A 64 -2.19 48.80 0.74
C PRO A 64 -3.10 48.09 1.74
N LEU A 65 -4.13 48.80 2.25
CA LEU A 65 -5.09 48.23 3.20
C LEU A 65 -5.83 47.04 2.58
N TYR A 66 -6.30 47.15 1.33
CA TYR A 66 -7.00 46.06 0.66
C TYR A 66 -6.08 44.87 0.38
N LEU A 67 -4.81 45.13 0.05
CA LEU A 67 -3.81 44.07 -0.16
C LEU A 67 -3.53 43.29 1.13
N VAL A 68 -3.35 43.98 2.25
CA VAL A 68 -3.12 43.34 3.56
C VAL A 68 -4.35 42.54 3.99
N THR A 69 -5.55 43.09 3.86
CA THR A 69 -6.78 42.37 4.21
C THR A 69 -7.01 41.16 3.31
N ALA A 70 -6.77 41.28 2.00
CA ALA A 70 -6.86 40.14 1.08
C ALA A 70 -5.87 39.04 1.44
N GLY A 71 -4.61 39.39 1.76
CA GLY A 71 -3.60 38.44 2.20
C GLY A 71 -3.97 37.74 3.52
N MET A 72 -4.49 38.50 4.49
CA MET A 72 -4.98 37.94 5.76
C MET A 72 -6.15 36.97 5.57
N VAL A 73 -7.14 37.33 4.74
CA VAL A 73 -8.29 36.46 4.43
C VAL A 73 -7.80 35.17 3.77
N LEU A 74 -6.94 35.28 2.76
CA LEU A 74 -6.39 34.13 2.05
C LEU A 74 -5.56 33.22 2.98
N GLY A 75 -4.76 33.80 3.88
CA GLY A 75 -4.01 33.06 4.89
C GLY A 75 -4.91 32.35 5.91
N ILE A 76 -6.02 32.97 6.32
CA ILE A 76 -7.01 32.34 7.21
C ILE A 76 -7.69 31.15 6.52
N VAL A 77 -8.03 31.27 5.23
CA VAL A 77 -8.59 30.17 4.45
C VAL A 77 -7.55 29.06 4.22
N ALA A 78 -6.26 29.39 4.09
CA ALA A 78 -5.21 28.38 4.05
C ALA A 78 -5.09 27.61 5.37
N LEU A 79 -5.15 28.32 6.51
CA LEU A 79 -5.04 27.74 7.84
C LEU A 79 -6.27 26.94 8.28
N SER A 80 -7.45 27.21 7.70
CA SER A 80 -8.64 26.39 7.94
C SER A 80 -8.53 24.98 7.36
N GLY A 81 -7.50 24.74 6.53
CA GLY A 81 -7.13 23.43 6.00
C GLY A 81 -8.20 22.88 5.05
N PRO A 82 -8.44 23.51 3.89
CA PRO A 82 -9.35 22.99 2.87
C PRO A 82 -8.80 21.69 2.31
N THR A 83 -9.67 20.68 2.26
CA THR A 83 -9.31 19.33 1.79
C THR A 83 -10.32 18.83 0.78
N TRP A 84 -9.81 18.15 -0.24
CA TRP A 84 -10.58 17.47 -1.27
C TRP A 84 -9.93 16.15 -1.70
N ARG A 85 -8.87 15.72 -1.00
CA ARG A 85 -8.17 14.45 -1.19
C ARG A 85 -8.00 13.74 0.15
N ARG A 86 -8.06 12.41 0.12
CA ARG A 86 -7.80 11.54 1.26
C ARG A 86 -6.42 10.90 1.10
N GLU A 87 -5.67 10.75 2.18
CA GLU A 87 -4.37 10.08 2.22
C GLU A 87 -4.49 8.77 3.01
N LEU A 88 -3.79 7.73 2.55
CA LEU A 88 -3.76 6.44 3.20
C LEU A 88 -2.84 6.47 4.43
N PRO A 89 -3.18 5.77 5.52
CA PRO A 89 -2.23 5.57 6.61
C PRO A 89 -0.97 4.86 6.08
N PRO A 90 0.24 5.28 6.48
CA PRO A 90 1.50 4.85 5.85
C PRO A 90 1.82 3.34 5.94
N PHE A 91 1.08 2.61 6.79
CA PHE A 91 1.26 1.17 7.04
C PHE A 91 0.19 0.28 6.40
N VAL A 92 -0.76 0.85 5.65
CA VAL A 92 -1.68 0.07 4.83
C VAL A 92 -1.00 -0.17 3.49
N GLU A 93 -1.06 -1.40 2.98
CA GLU A 93 -0.56 -1.71 1.64
C GLU A 93 -1.33 -0.90 0.61
N ASP A 94 -0.64 -0.12 -0.23
CA ASP A 94 -1.25 0.80 -1.20
C ASP A 94 -1.95 0.07 -2.36
N LYS A 95 -1.94 -1.27 -2.41
CA LYS A 95 -2.49 -2.05 -3.53
C LYS A 95 -3.36 -3.19 -3.04
N ALA A 96 -4.50 -3.37 -3.72
CA ALA A 96 -5.48 -4.40 -3.41
C ALA A 96 -4.90 -5.83 -3.46
N PRO A 97 -5.25 -6.71 -2.50
CA PRO A 97 -5.03 -8.14 -2.65
C PRO A 97 -5.74 -8.67 -3.90
N LEU A 98 -5.01 -9.40 -4.75
CA LEU A 98 -5.50 -9.94 -6.01
C LEU A 98 -5.38 -11.46 -6.04
N MET A 99 -6.50 -12.17 -6.21
CA MET A 99 -6.47 -13.60 -6.50
C MET A 99 -6.72 -13.85 -7.99
N ILE A 100 -5.72 -14.39 -8.68
CA ILE A 100 -5.80 -14.73 -10.10
C ILE A 100 -6.25 -16.18 -10.23
N VAL A 101 -7.31 -16.41 -11.00
CA VAL A 101 -7.91 -17.72 -11.24
C VAL A 101 -7.75 -18.03 -12.73
N LEU A 102 -6.83 -18.93 -13.05
CA LEU A 102 -6.48 -19.29 -14.44
C LEU A 102 -7.09 -20.64 -14.83
N ALA A 103 -7.83 -20.65 -15.94
CA ALA A 103 -8.34 -21.88 -16.56
C ALA A 103 -7.21 -22.68 -17.20
N LEU A 104 -7.18 -24.00 -16.96
CA LEU A 104 -6.26 -24.97 -17.54
C LEU A 104 -7.01 -26.12 -18.24
N SER A 105 -8.20 -25.84 -18.79
CA SER A 105 -8.97 -26.78 -19.60
C SER A 105 -8.34 -26.99 -20.98
N THR A 106 -8.71 -28.08 -21.67
CA THR A 106 -8.21 -28.40 -23.02
C THR A 106 -8.50 -27.30 -24.06
N SER A 107 -9.54 -26.49 -23.87
CA SER A 107 -9.85 -25.36 -24.74
C SER A 107 -8.83 -24.21 -24.67
N MET A 108 -7.96 -24.20 -23.64
CA MET A 108 -6.89 -23.21 -23.50
C MET A 108 -5.65 -23.53 -24.35
N ASP A 109 -5.56 -24.72 -24.92
CA ASP A 109 -4.47 -25.09 -25.87
C ASP A 109 -4.76 -24.64 -27.31
N GLN A 110 -5.92 -24.04 -27.57
CA GLN A 110 -6.26 -23.50 -28.89
C GLN A 110 -5.36 -22.31 -29.27
N ALA A 111 -5.04 -22.19 -30.56
CA ALA A 111 -4.13 -21.20 -31.14
C ALA A 111 -4.85 -20.04 -31.86
N ASP A 112 -6.14 -19.85 -31.61
CA ASP A 112 -6.92 -18.72 -32.13
C ASP A 112 -6.47 -17.37 -31.51
N VAL A 113 -5.87 -17.42 -30.33
CA VAL A 113 -5.08 -16.34 -29.75
C VAL A 113 -3.62 -16.79 -29.71
N ALA A 114 -2.79 -16.25 -30.61
CA ALA A 114 -1.39 -16.66 -30.72
C ALA A 114 -0.61 -16.41 -29.41
N PRO A 115 0.35 -17.26 -29.02
CA PRO A 115 0.67 -18.56 -29.62
C PRO A 115 -0.37 -19.64 -29.27
N THR A 116 -0.76 -19.75 -28.01
CA THR A 116 -1.99 -20.43 -27.56
C THR A 116 -2.69 -19.55 -26.53
N ARG A 117 -3.98 -19.77 -26.27
CA ARG A 117 -4.73 -19.05 -25.24
C ARG A 117 -4.03 -19.13 -23.87
N LEU A 118 -3.54 -20.31 -23.48
CA LEU A 118 -2.81 -20.50 -22.22
C LEU A 118 -1.51 -19.70 -22.17
N GLU A 119 -0.68 -19.80 -23.20
CA GLU A 119 0.59 -19.06 -23.23
C GLU A 119 0.36 -17.55 -23.28
N ARG A 120 -0.68 -17.09 -23.99
CA ARG A 120 -1.10 -15.69 -23.94
C ARG A 120 -1.58 -15.29 -22.55
N ALA A 121 -2.37 -16.13 -21.87
CA ALA A 121 -2.85 -15.88 -20.52
C ALA A 121 -1.68 -15.76 -19.53
N LYS A 122 -0.70 -16.66 -19.59
CA LYS A 122 0.52 -16.59 -18.77
C LYS A 122 1.28 -15.29 -19.01
N GLN A 123 1.44 -14.88 -20.27
CA GLN A 123 2.08 -13.61 -20.60
C GLN A 123 1.32 -12.42 -19.99
N LYS A 124 -0.01 -12.39 -20.14
CA LYS A 124 -0.87 -11.32 -19.59
C LYS A 124 -0.84 -11.27 -18.06
N ILE A 125 -0.83 -12.42 -17.40
CA ILE A 125 -0.67 -12.50 -15.94
C ILE A 125 0.71 -11.96 -15.54
N ARG A 126 1.78 -12.32 -16.25
CA ARG A 126 3.13 -11.80 -15.99
C ARG A 126 3.20 -10.28 -16.16
N ASP A 127 2.58 -9.75 -17.20
CA ASP A 127 2.49 -8.30 -17.46
C ASP A 127 1.72 -7.60 -16.32
N LEU A 128 0.60 -8.18 -15.88
CA LEU A 128 -0.19 -7.67 -14.76
C LEU A 128 0.59 -7.67 -13.44
N LEU A 129 1.30 -8.77 -13.12
CA LEU A 129 2.17 -8.85 -11.94
C LEU A 129 3.31 -7.81 -12.00
N GLY A 130 3.78 -7.46 -13.20
CA GLY A 130 4.76 -6.39 -13.41
C GLY A 130 4.20 -5.00 -13.12
N VAL A 131 3.02 -4.68 -13.65
CA VAL A 131 2.33 -3.40 -13.38
C VAL A 131 1.99 -3.28 -11.88
N ARG A 132 1.64 -4.40 -11.25
CA ARG A 132 1.30 -4.49 -9.82
C ARG A 132 2.49 -4.83 -8.93
N ALA A 133 3.72 -4.43 -9.28
CA ALA A 133 4.90 -4.64 -8.43
C ALA A 133 4.66 -4.16 -6.98
N GLY A 134 4.98 -5.02 -6.00
CA GLY A 134 4.73 -4.80 -4.57
C GLY A 134 3.28 -5.02 -4.10
N ALA A 135 2.35 -5.44 -4.96
CA ALA A 135 1.00 -5.83 -4.56
C ALA A 135 0.92 -7.32 -4.27
N ARG A 136 0.23 -7.69 -3.19
CA ARG A 136 -0.01 -9.10 -2.85
C ARG A 136 -0.94 -9.75 -3.88
N SER A 137 -0.39 -10.70 -4.62
CA SER A 137 -1.09 -11.45 -5.66
C SER A 137 -0.99 -12.95 -5.38
N GLY A 138 -2.09 -13.68 -5.57
CA GLY A 138 -2.14 -15.13 -5.48
C GLY A 138 -2.57 -15.75 -6.80
N LEU A 139 -2.32 -17.04 -6.97
CA LEU A 139 -2.59 -17.77 -8.20
C LEU A 139 -3.30 -19.09 -7.88
N ILE A 140 -4.44 -19.31 -8.54
CA ILE A 140 -5.24 -20.53 -8.53
C ILE A 140 -5.33 -21.04 -9.97
N ALA A 141 -5.18 -22.34 -10.13
CA ALA A 141 -5.43 -23.03 -11.39
C ALA A 141 -6.70 -23.86 -11.28
N TYR A 142 -7.51 -23.90 -12.35
CA TYR A 142 -8.73 -24.71 -12.34
C TYR A 142 -9.05 -25.33 -13.70
N ALA A 143 -9.74 -26.47 -13.65
CA ALA A 143 -10.38 -27.16 -14.77
C ALA A 143 -11.61 -27.90 -14.23
N GLY A 144 -11.61 -29.23 -14.15
CA GLY A 144 -12.66 -29.98 -13.43
C GLY A 144 -12.65 -29.74 -11.91
N THR A 145 -11.46 -29.52 -11.35
CA THR A 145 -11.20 -29.16 -9.95
C THR A 145 -10.44 -27.83 -9.87
N ALA A 146 -10.37 -27.22 -8.68
CA ALA A 146 -9.63 -25.98 -8.44
C ALA A 146 -8.54 -26.18 -7.38
N HIS A 147 -7.35 -25.65 -7.65
CA HIS A 147 -6.18 -25.85 -6.80
C HIS A 147 -5.37 -24.57 -6.62
N LEU A 148 -4.87 -24.35 -5.40
CA LEU A 148 -3.98 -23.23 -5.10
C LEU A 148 -2.58 -23.50 -5.67
N VAL A 149 -2.12 -22.63 -6.57
CA VAL A 149 -0.75 -22.61 -7.08
C VAL A 149 0.13 -21.83 -6.10
N MET A 150 -0.26 -20.58 -5.85
CA MET A 150 0.50 -19.63 -5.02
C MET A 150 -0.45 -18.89 -4.06
N PRO A 151 -0.19 -18.88 -2.74
CA PRO A 151 -0.90 -18.00 -1.81
C PRO A 151 -0.60 -16.52 -2.10
N LEU A 152 -1.33 -15.60 -1.46
CA LEU A 152 -1.10 -14.16 -1.59
C LEU A 152 0.32 -13.77 -1.17
N THR A 153 1.14 -13.38 -2.14
CA THR A 153 2.52 -12.91 -1.96
C THR A 153 2.78 -11.66 -2.80
N ASP A 154 3.63 -10.78 -2.30
CA ASP A 154 4.19 -9.63 -3.02
C ASP A 154 5.44 -9.99 -3.83
N ASP A 155 6.02 -11.17 -3.61
CA ASP A 155 7.22 -11.65 -4.30
C ASP A 155 6.88 -12.31 -5.65
N ARG A 156 7.05 -11.52 -6.70
CA ARG A 156 6.89 -11.97 -8.08
C ARG A 156 7.90 -13.08 -8.45
N SER A 157 9.11 -13.05 -7.91
CA SER A 157 10.17 -14.01 -8.26
C SER A 157 9.81 -15.44 -7.83
N VAL A 158 9.01 -15.56 -6.77
CA VAL A 158 8.46 -16.83 -6.30
C VAL A 158 7.31 -17.30 -7.18
N THR A 159 6.48 -16.39 -7.70
CA THR A 159 5.29 -16.72 -8.51
C THR A 159 5.63 -17.13 -9.95
N GLU A 160 6.63 -16.48 -10.56
CA GLU A 160 6.96 -16.68 -11.98
C GLU A 160 7.30 -18.12 -12.39
N PRO A 161 8.13 -18.88 -11.64
CA PRO A 161 8.45 -20.26 -11.98
C PRO A 161 7.22 -21.17 -12.00
N PHE A 162 6.29 -20.97 -11.05
CA PHE A 162 5.05 -21.75 -11.01
C PHE A 162 4.08 -21.37 -12.11
N LEU A 163 3.95 -20.07 -12.43
CA LEU A 163 3.14 -19.60 -13.56
C LEU A 163 3.64 -20.16 -14.89
N ALA A 164 4.96 -20.13 -15.12
CA ALA A 164 5.58 -20.66 -16.33
C ALA A 164 5.31 -22.16 -16.49
N ALA A 165 5.36 -22.90 -15.38
CA ALA A 165 5.15 -24.34 -15.34
C ALA A 165 3.70 -24.80 -15.57
N LEU A 166 2.70 -23.91 -15.51
CA LEU A 166 1.30 -24.31 -15.67
C LEU A 166 1.02 -24.89 -17.06
N ALA A 167 0.38 -26.05 -17.12
CA ALA A 167 -0.04 -26.68 -18.36
C ALA A 167 -1.39 -27.36 -18.16
N THR A 168 -2.18 -27.51 -19.22
CA THR A 168 -3.48 -28.18 -19.19
C THR A 168 -3.37 -29.62 -18.65
N GLY A 169 -2.31 -30.34 -19.04
CA GLY A 169 -2.01 -31.70 -18.56
C GLY A 169 -1.58 -31.82 -17.08
N LEU A 170 -1.48 -30.72 -16.32
CA LEU A 170 -1.27 -30.78 -14.87
C LEU A 170 -2.54 -31.09 -14.09
N MET A 171 -3.71 -30.79 -14.66
CA MET A 171 -4.98 -30.93 -13.97
C MET A 171 -5.39 -32.41 -13.88
N PRO A 172 -5.84 -32.91 -12.71
CA PRO A 172 -6.25 -34.31 -12.54
C PRO A 172 -7.47 -34.73 -13.40
N GLY A 173 -8.30 -33.76 -13.79
CA GLY A 173 -9.45 -33.97 -14.67
C GLY A 173 -9.80 -32.70 -15.44
N ASP A 174 -10.28 -32.89 -16.67
CA ASP A 174 -10.76 -31.79 -17.52
C ASP A 174 -12.14 -31.29 -17.06
N GLY A 175 -12.48 -30.05 -17.40
CA GLY A 175 -13.72 -29.39 -17.02
C GLY A 175 -13.58 -27.88 -16.86
N LYS A 176 -14.66 -27.21 -16.46
CA LYS A 176 -14.71 -25.74 -16.33
C LYS A 176 -15.39 -25.27 -15.03
N ASN A 177 -15.01 -25.85 -13.89
CA ASN A 177 -15.61 -25.54 -12.59
C ASN A 177 -15.08 -24.22 -12.00
N VAL A 178 -15.50 -23.10 -12.61
CA VAL A 178 -15.10 -21.76 -12.18
C VAL A 178 -15.65 -21.42 -10.78
N THR A 179 -16.85 -21.91 -10.43
CA THR A 179 -17.48 -21.68 -9.13
C THR A 179 -16.61 -22.19 -7.98
N ALA A 180 -16.06 -23.40 -8.09
CA ALA A 180 -15.14 -23.93 -7.09
C ALA A 180 -13.85 -23.11 -6.97
N ALA A 181 -13.33 -22.60 -8.11
CA ALA A 181 -12.13 -21.80 -8.14
C ALA A 181 -12.31 -20.42 -7.51
N VAL A 182 -13.45 -19.77 -7.79
CA VAL A 182 -13.83 -18.50 -7.17
C VAL A 182 -14.10 -18.68 -5.68
N ALA A 183 -14.77 -19.77 -5.28
CA ALA A 183 -14.97 -20.09 -3.87
C ALA A 183 -13.66 -20.35 -3.12
N LEU A 184 -12.67 -20.97 -3.76
CA LEU A 184 -11.33 -21.11 -3.18
C LEU A 184 -10.64 -19.74 -3.06
N ALA A 185 -10.75 -18.89 -4.07
CA ALA A 185 -10.20 -17.53 -4.03
C ALA A 185 -10.82 -16.69 -2.91
N THR A 186 -12.13 -16.79 -2.67
CA THR A 186 -12.80 -16.06 -1.58
C THR A 186 -12.33 -16.52 -0.21
N GLN A 187 -12.01 -17.81 -0.02
CA GLN A 187 -11.45 -18.31 1.24
C GLN A 187 -10.10 -17.68 1.56
N PHE A 188 -9.19 -17.57 0.58
CA PHE A 188 -7.90 -16.92 0.79
C PHE A 188 -8.01 -15.41 0.98
N LEU A 189 -8.97 -14.76 0.31
CA LEU A 189 -9.26 -13.33 0.51
C LEU A 189 -10.04 -13.05 1.80
N ALA A 190 -10.59 -14.06 2.48
CA ALA A 190 -11.31 -13.86 3.74
C ALA A 190 -10.37 -13.46 4.89
N ALA A 191 -9.09 -13.87 4.82
CA ALA A 191 -8.07 -13.50 5.79
C ALA A 191 -7.62 -12.04 5.67
N GLU A 192 -7.88 -11.40 4.51
CA GLU A 192 -7.45 -10.03 4.26
C GLU A 192 -8.45 -9.01 4.86
N PRO A 193 -7.94 -7.93 5.46
CA PRO A 193 -8.77 -6.96 6.15
C PRO A 193 -9.60 -6.10 5.18
N VAL A 194 -9.11 -5.88 3.95
CA VAL A 194 -9.85 -5.23 2.85
C VAL A 194 -10.45 -6.30 1.94
N ALA A 195 -11.62 -6.03 1.35
CA ALA A 195 -12.12 -6.85 0.24
C ALA A 195 -11.14 -6.82 -0.95
N GLY A 196 -10.70 -8.01 -1.38
CA GLY A 196 -9.79 -8.15 -2.52
C GLY A 196 -10.52 -8.17 -3.85
N THR A 197 -9.75 -8.34 -4.93
CA THR A 197 -10.29 -8.60 -6.26
C THR A 197 -9.93 -10.02 -6.73
N ILE A 198 -10.88 -10.69 -7.39
CA ILE A 198 -10.69 -11.98 -8.05
C ILE A 198 -10.63 -11.70 -9.56
N LEU A 199 -9.51 -12.05 -10.19
CA LEU A 199 -9.36 -11.99 -11.64
C LEU A 199 -9.53 -13.38 -12.23
N VAL A 200 -10.60 -13.60 -12.99
CA VAL A 200 -10.82 -14.86 -13.71
C VAL A 200 -10.26 -14.75 -15.13
N VAL A 201 -9.35 -15.64 -15.51
CA VAL A 201 -8.72 -15.70 -16.83
C VAL A 201 -9.11 -17.01 -17.49
N ALA A 202 -10.02 -16.95 -18.46
CA ALA A 202 -10.60 -18.15 -19.09
C ALA A 202 -11.11 -17.86 -20.51
N ASP A 203 -11.31 -18.90 -21.30
CA ASP A 203 -11.91 -18.80 -22.64
C ASP A 203 -13.43 -18.60 -22.58
N ASP A 204 -14.08 -19.24 -21.60
CA ASP A 204 -15.50 -19.18 -21.35
C ASP A 204 -15.76 -18.67 -19.92
N LEU A 205 -16.71 -17.75 -19.78
CA LEU A 205 -16.95 -17.00 -18.55
C LEU A 205 -18.45 -16.98 -18.26
N ASP A 206 -18.86 -17.76 -17.26
CA ASP A 206 -20.20 -17.65 -16.68
C ASP A 206 -20.23 -16.49 -15.68
N GLU A 207 -20.57 -15.29 -16.16
CA GLU A 207 -20.57 -14.08 -15.34
C GLU A 207 -21.46 -14.20 -14.10
N ALA A 208 -22.61 -14.88 -14.23
CA ALA A 208 -23.57 -15.01 -13.14
C ALA A 208 -23.01 -15.90 -12.03
N ALA A 209 -22.45 -17.06 -12.39
CA ALA A 209 -21.84 -17.98 -11.45
C ALA A 209 -20.64 -17.35 -10.74
N ILE A 210 -19.78 -16.62 -11.48
CA ILE A 210 -18.60 -15.96 -10.90
C ILE A 210 -19.03 -14.87 -9.90
N ARG A 211 -19.99 -14.01 -10.26
CA ARG A 211 -20.48 -12.95 -9.37
C ARG A 211 -21.12 -13.53 -8.11
N GLN A 212 -21.90 -14.60 -8.24
CA GLN A 212 -22.53 -15.27 -7.10
C GLN A 212 -21.49 -15.87 -6.15
N ALA A 213 -20.43 -16.48 -6.69
CA ALA A 213 -19.38 -17.12 -5.90
C ALA A 213 -18.39 -16.13 -5.25
N ALA A 214 -18.24 -14.92 -5.79
CA ALA A 214 -17.24 -13.95 -5.33
C ALA A 214 -17.58 -13.27 -4.00
N GLY A 215 -18.86 -13.30 -3.58
CA GLY A 215 -19.32 -12.76 -2.30
C GLY A 215 -19.03 -11.26 -2.16
N ARG A 216 -18.22 -10.88 -1.16
CA ARG A 216 -17.84 -9.47 -0.89
C ARG A 216 -16.74 -8.93 -1.81
N ASN A 217 -16.09 -9.78 -2.59
CA ASN A 217 -14.88 -9.41 -3.34
C ASN A 217 -15.24 -8.86 -4.73
N GLY A 218 -14.41 -7.96 -5.23
CA GLY A 218 -14.54 -7.49 -6.62
C GLY A 218 -14.21 -8.61 -7.62
N VAL A 219 -14.85 -8.59 -8.79
CA VAL A 219 -14.59 -9.56 -9.87
C VAL A 219 -14.13 -8.87 -11.15
N ALA A 220 -12.92 -9.14 -11.62
CA ALA A 220 -12.49 -8.81 -12.96
C ALA A 220 -12.43 -10.08 -13.80
N MET A 221 -12.81 -10.01 -15.07
CA MET A 221 -12.75 -11.19 -15.96
C MET A 221 -11.96 -10.84 -17.21
N LEU A 222 -10.99 -11.68 -17.58
CA LEU A 222 -10.21 -11.58 -18.80
C LEU A 222 -10.57 -12.75 -19.71
N ARG A 223 -11.28 -12.46 -20.81
CA ARG A 223 -11.68 -13.47 -21.79
C ARG A 223 -10.54 -13.77 -22.75
N MET A 224 -10.12 -15.03 -22.77
CA MET A 224 -9.06 -15.57 -23.64
C MET A 224 -9.65 -16.12 -24.93
N ALA A 225 -10.38 -15.29 -25.66
CA ALA A 225 -10.97 -15.60 -26.97
C ALA A 225 -10.94 -14.35 -27.84
N PRO A 226 -10.87 -14.49 -29.18
CA PRO A 226 -10.92 -13.35 -30.08
C PRO A 226 -12.20 -12.53 -29.86
N ALA A 227 -12.07 -11.20 -29.88
CA ALA A 227 -13.20 -10.31 -29.75
C ALA A 227 -14.15 -10.50 -30.94
N GLN A 228 -15.38 -10.95 -30.69
CA GLN A 228 -16.41 -10.99 -31.71
C GLN A 228 -16.98 -9.58 -31.90
N ALA A 229 -17.21 -9.17 -33.15
CA ALA A 229 -17.75 -7.85 -33.47
C ALA A 229 -19.14 -7.69 -32.81
N GLY A 230 -19.23 -6.81 -31.80
CA GLY A 230 -20.46 -6.50 -31.07
C GLY A 230 -20.44 -6.90 -29.58
N GLU A 231 -19.51 -7.75 -29.16
CA GLU A 231 -19.32 -8.11 -27.75
C GLU A 231 -18.18 -7.25 -27.15
N GLY A 232 -18.52 -6.34 -26.23
CA GLY A 232 -17.50 -5.63 -25.44
C GLY A 232 -17.55 -4.09 -25.43
N MET A 233 -18.59 -3.46 -25.99
CA MET A 233 -18.81 -2.00 -25.85
C MET A 233 -19.90 -1.62 -24.85
N GLY A 234 -20.25 -2.54 -23.94
CA GLY A 234 -21.05 -2.19 -22.78
C GLY A 234 -20.21 -1.37 -21.80
N LEU A 235 -20.50 -0.08 -21.67
CA LEU A 235 -20.02 0.77 -20.56
C LEU A 235 -20.53 0.15 -19.24
N GLY A 236 -19.79 -0.83 -18.68
CA GLY A 236 -20.13 -1.52 -17.45
C GLY A 236 -19.89 -3.03 -17.39
N SER A 237 -19.46 -3.72 -18.47
CA SER A 237 -19.19 -5.16 -18.38
C SER A 237 -17.86 -5.43 -17.65
N ASP A 238 -17.90 -6.27 -16.61
CA ASP A 238 -16.74 -6.74 -15.82
C ASP A 238 -15.73 -7.54 -16.65
N VAL A 239 -16.13 -7.94 -17.86
CA VAL A 239 -15.33 -8.66 -18.84
C VAL A 239 -14.46 -7.71 -19.66
N VAL A 240 -13.18 -8.04 -19.77
CA VAL A 240 -12.18 -7.43 -20.64
C VAL A 240 -11.73 -8.50 -21.64
N HIS A 241 -11.64 -8.15 -22.93
CA HIS A 241 -11.10 -9.06 -23.93
C HIS A 241 -9.58 -8.91 -24.01
N VAL A 242 -8.90 -10.02 -24.28
CA VAL A 242 -7.45 -10.01 -24.52
C VAL A 242 -7.10 -9.06 -25.68
N SER A 243 -6.12 -8.19 -25.47
CA SER A 243 -5.62 -7.26 -26.48
C SER A 243 -4.15 -7.57 -26.84
N VAL A 244 -3.69 -7.07 -27.98
CA VAL A 244 -2.28 -7.17 -28.38
C VAL A 244 -1.42 -6.05 -27.77
N ASP A 245 -2.01 -4.89 -27.52
CA ASP A 245 -1.32 -3.63 -27.13
C ASP A 245 -1.20 -3.39 -25.61
N GLY A 246 -1.78 -4.25 -24.77
CA GLY A 246 -1.73 -4.11 -23.31
C GLY A 246 -2.83 -3.21 -22.71
N SER A 247 -3.73 -2.67 -23.54
CA SER A 247 -4.88 -1.89 -23.07
C SER A 247 -5.81 -2.70 -22.15
N ASP A 248 -5.85 -4.02 -22.31
CA ASP A 248 -6.55 -4.96 -21.45
C ASP A 248 -6.01 -4.95 -20.01
N ILE A 249 -4.69 -5.03 -19.84
CA ILE A 249 -4.03 -4.98 -18.52
C ILE A 249 -4.29 -3.65 -17.83
N HIS A 250 -4.18 -2.53 -18.55
CA HIS A 250 -4.48 -1.21 -17.99
C HIS A 250 -5.97 -1.02 -17.65
N ALA A 251 -6.88 -1.67 -18.38
CA ALA A 251 -8.30 -1.65 -18.04
C ALA A 251 -8.60 -2.47 -16.77
N ILE A 252 -8.03 -3.67 -16.66
CA ILE A 252 -8.14 -4.51 -15.46
C ILE A 252 -7.56 -3.77 -14.26
N GLU A 253 -6.38 -3.16 -14.41
CA GLU A 253 -5.73 -2.50 -13.30
C GLU A 253 -6.53 -1.32 -12.75
N ARG A 254 -7.00 -0.45 -13.63
CA ARG A 254 -7.87 0.67 -13.22
C ARG A 254 -9.12 0.20 -12.49
N ARG A 255 -9.69 -0.95 -12.89
CA ARG A 255 -10.85 -1.54 -12.22
C ARG A 255 -10.49 -2.05 -10.83
N ILE A 256 -9.40 -2.80 -10.68
CA ILE A 256 -8.94 -3.28 -9.37
C ILE A 256 -8.71 -2.11 -8.42
N GLU A 257 -8.00 -1.07 -8.89
CA GLU A 257 -7.69 0.11 -8.08
C GLU A 257 -8.96 0.89 -7.69
N SER A 258 -9.86 1.14 -8.63
CA SER A 258 -11.12 1.85 -8.33
C SER A 258 -11.97 1.14 -7.26
N ARG A 259 -12.00 -0.21 -7.29
CA ARG A 259 -12.73 -1.01 -6.31
C ARG A 259 -12.04 -1.03 -4.96
N PHE A 260 -10.73 -1.13 -4.96
CA PHE A 260 -9.93 -1.08 -3.74
C PHE A 260 -10.11 0.25 -3.01
N GLN A 261 -10.07 1.36 -3.75
CA GLN A 261 -10.35 2.70 -3.21
C GLN A 261 -11.77 2.80 -2.63
N SER A 262 -12.77 2.22 -3.30
CA SER A 262 -14.14 2.18 -2.76
C SER A 262 -14.27 1.32 -1.50
N ALA A 263 -13.62 0.17 -1.44
CA ALA A 263 -13.70 -0.77 -0.31
C ALA A 263 -12.88 -0.30 0.91
N GLN A 264 -11.78 0.43 0.70
CA GLN A 264 -10.97 1.00 1.78
C GLN A 264 -11.59 2.24 2.42
N GLY A 265 -12.43 2.97 1.67
CA GLY A 265 -13.13 4.19 2.14
C GLY A 265 -13.81 4.00 3.49
N ASP A 266 -14.32 2.80 3.72
CA ASP A 266 -15.11 2.44 4.89
C ASP A 266 -14.30 1.68 5.97
N ALA A 267 -13.15 1.08 5.61
CA ALA A 267 -12.46 0.11 6.47
C ALA A 267 -11.29 0.68 7.30
N PHE A 268 -10.56 1.69 6.80
CA PHE A 268 -9.27 2.11 7.39
C PHE A 268 -9.22 3.54 7.95
N GLY A 269 -10.36 4.23 8.08
CA GLY A 269 -10.40 5.55 8.72
C GLY A 269 -9.46 6.57 8.05
N MET A 270 -9.59 6.71 6.72
CA MET A 270 -8.76 7.60 5.90
C MET A 270 -8.60 9.00 6.53
N GLN A 271 -7.37 9.52 6.55
CA GLN A 271 -7.12 10.90 6.97
C GLN A 271 -7.26 11.85 5.78
N TRP A 272 -7.89 13.00 6.00
CA TRP A 272 -7.97 14.06 5.00
C TRP A 272 -6.60 14.72 4.82
N ARG A 273 -6.15 14.83 3.56
CA ARG A 273 -4.89 15.54 3.25
C ARG A 273 -5.14 17.04 3.20
N ASP A 274 -4.33 17.80 3.94
CA ASP A 274 -4.37 19.26 3.92
C ASP A 274 -3.89 19.80 2.56
N GLU A 275 -4.80 20.43 1.80
CA GLU A 275 -4.50 21.05 0.52
C GLU A 275 -4.49 22.59 0.61
N GLY A 276 -4.51 23.15 1.83
CA GLY A 276 -4.44 24.59 2.09
C GLY A 276 -3.17 25.27 1.57
N TYR A 277 -2.09 24.51 1.40
CA TYR A 277 -0.80 25.03 0.90
C TYR A 277 -0.89 25.63 -0.51
N TRP A 278 -1.86 25.22 -1.35
CA TRP A 278 -2.07 25.83 -2.67
C TRP A 278 -2.38 27.32 -2.60
N LEU A 279 -2.98 27.77 -1.50
CA LEU A 279 -3.31 29.18 -1.28
C LEU A 279 -2.07 30.03 -0.96
N LEU A 280 -0.90 29.41 -0.70
CA LEU A 280 0.35 30.13 -0.51
C LEU A 280 0.87 30.77 -1.80
N PHE A 281 0.58 30.21 -2.98
CA PHE A 281 0.97 30.80 -4.26
C PHE A 281 0.28 32.15 -4.53
N PRO A 282 -1.07 32.27 -4.47
CA PRO A 282 -1.71 33.57 -4.59
C PRO A 282 -1.33 34.52 -3.44
N LEU A 283 -1.05 34.00 -2.23
CA LEU A 283 -0.57 34.81 -1.12
C LEU A 283 0.80 35.43 -1.44
N ALA A 284 1.72 34.64 -1.98
CA ALA A 284 3.04 35.10 -2.39
C ALA A 284 2.94 36.17 -3.49
N LEU A 285 2.02 36.01 -4.45
CA LEU A 285 1.77 37.01 -5.49
C LEU A 285 1.27 38.34 -4.90
N LEU A 286 0.38 38.31 -3.91
CA LEU A 286 -0.06 39.50 -3.18
C LEU A 286 1.10 40.15 -2.42
N CYS A 287 2.00 39.35 -1.82
CA CYS A 287 3.20 39.84 -1.16
C CYS A 287 4.17 40.54 -2.13
N LEU A 288 4.26 40.12 -3.39
CA LEU A 288 5.12 40.78 -4.38
C LEU A 288 4.68 42.23 -4.66
N LEU A 289 3.38 42.52 -4.59
CA LEU A 289 2.85 43.89 -4.75
C LEU A 289 3.27 44.82 -3.60
N TRP A 290 3.82 44.26 -2.51
CA TRP A 290 4.34 45.00 -1.37
C TRP A 290 5.72 45.61 -1.61
N PHE A 291 6.46 45.17 -2.64
CA PHE A 291 7.74 45.78 -3.03
C PHE A 291 7.59 47.12 -3.78
N ARG A 292 6.35 47.57 -4.02
CA ARG A 292 6.06 48.84 -4.68
C ARG A 292 6.38 50.02 -3.76
N ARG A 293 7.12 51.03 -4.27
CA ARG A 293 7.43 52.26 -3.52
C ARG A 293 6.14 52.92 -2.98
N GLY A 294 6.09 53.17 -1.68
CA GLY A 294 4.97 53.83 -0.99
C GLY A 294 3.99 52.91 -0.24
N THR A 295 4.18 51.58 -0.26
CA THR A 295 3.30 50.61 0.42
C THR A 295 3.95 49.92 1.63
N THR A 296 5.20 50.22 1.96
CA THR A 296 5.97 49.57 3.02
C THR A 296 5.35 49.83 4.39
N VAL A 297 4.73 48.80 4.97
CA VAL A 297 4.47 48.77 6.41
C VAL A 297 5.71 48.15 7.05
N ALA A 298 6.26 48.77 8.09
CA ALA A 298 7.53 48.41 8.74
C ALA A 298 7.60 46.97 9.32
N TRP A 299 6.56 46.16 9.18
CA TRP A 299 6.50 44.76 9.64
C TRP A 299 7.49 43.83 8.93
N ALA A 300 7.95 44.13 7.71
CA ALA A 300 8.96 43.31 7.04
C ALA A 300 10.28 43.26 7.84
N VAL A 301 10.66 44.38 8.48
CA VAL A 301 11.82 44.43 9.37
C VAL A 301 11.55 43.67 10.66
N ALA A 302 10.35 43.81 11.24
CA ALA A 302 9.97 43.05 12.44
C ALA A 302 9.91 41.53 12.18
N LEU A 303 9.47 41.10 11.00
CA LEU A 303 9.44 39.69 10.58
C LEU A 303 10.85 39.14 10.37
N VAL A 304 11.75 39.91 9.73
CA VAL A 304 13.16 39.54 9.58
C VAL A 304 13.85 39.43 10.95
N VAL A 305 13.61 40.38 11.85
CA VAL A 305 14.14 40.33 13.22
C VAL A 305 13.55 39.15 14.01
N ALA A 306 12.26 38.85 13.87
CA ALA A 306 11.60 37.73 14.53
C ALA A 306 12.08 36.36 13.98
N LEU A 307 12.31 36.26 12.67
CA LEU A 307 12.86 35.05 12.03
C LEU A 307 14.33 34.80 12.40
N HIS A 308 15.08 35.84 12.77
CA HIS A 308 16.48 35.72 13.21
C HIS A 308 16.67 35.69 14.74
N ALA A 309 15.58 35.71 15.53
CA ALA A 309 15.67 35.67 16.99
C ALA A 309 15.88 34.25 17.57
N LEU A 310 15.88 33.21 16.73
CA LEU A 310 16.13 31.83 17.14
C LEU A 310 17.54 31.41 16.69
N PRO A 311 18.38 30.83 17.56
CA PRO A 311 19.68 30.30 17.16
C PRO A 311 19.47 29.13 16.20
N ALA A 312 19.79 29.35 14.92
CA ALA A 312 19.82 28.27 13.94
C ALA A 312 20.93 27.29 14.32
N LYS A 313 20.57 26.04 14.62
CA LYS A 313 21.54 24.96 14.75
C LYS A 313 22.00 24.59 13.34
N ALA A 314 23.16 25.10 12.92
CA ALA A 314 23.79 24.66 11.69
C ALA A 314 24.19 23.19 11.85
N GLN A 315 23.55 22.31 11.09
CA GLN A 315 23.91 20.91 11.02
C GLN A 315 24.84 20.76 9.82
N GLU A 316 26.09 20.39 10.05
CA GLU A 316 27.10 20.16 9.01
C GLU A 316 26.66 18.98 8.12
N ARG A 317 25.92 19.28 7.06
CA ARG A 317 25.65 18.37 5.94
C ARG A 317 26.10 19.06 4.66
N PRO A 318 26.70 18.35 3.69
CA PRO A 318 27.08 18.94 2.42
C PRO A 318 25.84 19.42 1.67
N HIS A 319 25.64 20.73 1.62
CA HIS A 319 24.49 21.36 0.97
C HIS A 319 24.51 21.10 -0.54
N ARG A 320 23.48 20.43 -1.05
CA ARG A 320 23.20 20.29 -2.48
C ARG A 320 22.32 21.44 -2.93
N PHE A 321 22.33 21.76 -4.24
CA PHE A 321 21.44 22.78 -4.80
C PHE A 321 19.97 22.50 -4.48
N ALA A 322 19.55 21.23 -4.43
CA ALA A 322 18.20 20.84 -4.05
C ALA A 322 17.82 21.23 -2.61
N ASP A 323 18.78 21.28 -1.68
CA ASP A 323 18.55 21.63 -0.27
C ASP A 323 18.15 23.11 -0.09
N LEU A 324 18.39 23.95 -1.11
CA LEU A 324 17.96 25.36 -1.13
C LEU A 324 16.45 25.50 -1.38
N TRP A 325 15.84 24.51 -2.03
CA TRP A 325 14.46 24.58 -2.52
C TRP A 325 13.55 23.56 -1.86
N LEU A 326 14.10 22.42 -1.42
CA LEU A 326 13.36 21.29 -0.89
C LEU A 326 13.91 20.89 0.47
N THR A 327 13.02 20.74 1.44
CA THR A 327 13.40 20.19 2.75
C THR A 327 13.85 18.73 2.61
N PRO A 328 14.66 18.21 3.55
CA PRO A 328 15.05 16.79 3.54
C PRO A 328 13.83 15.86 3.47
N ASP A 329 12.76 16.17 4.19
CA ASP A 329 11.50 15.43 4.10
C ASP A 329 10.84 15.49 2.71
N GLN A 330 10.86 16.64 2.03
CA GLN A 330 10.33 16.75 0.68
C GLN A 330 11.16 15.94 -0.32
N GLN A 331 12.49 15.97 -0.18
CA GLN A 331 13.38 15.14 -1.00
C GLN A 331 13.16 13.65 -0.72
N GLY A 332 12.99 13.29 0.56
CA GLY A 332 12.66 11.94 1.00
C GLY A 332 11.34 11.47 0.42
N ARG A 333 10.31 12.33 0.41
CA ARG A 333 9.01 12.02 -0.18
C ARG A 333 9.10 11.79 -1.69
N ILE A 334 9.86 12.60 -2.41
CA ILE A 334 10.09 12.38 -3.85
C ILE A 334 10.76 11.02 -4.11
N ALA A 335 11.75 10.64 -3.30
CA ALA A 335 12.39 9.32 -3.41
C ALA A 335 11.41 8.19 -3.06
N PHE A 336 10.61 8.37 -2.01
CA PHE A 336 9.59 7.42 -1.54
C PHE A 336 8.54 7.16 -2.62
N ASP A 337 7.99 8.21 -3.23
CA ASP A 337 6.96 8.10 -4.28
C ASP A 337 7.50 7.45 -5.57
N ARG A 338 8.83 7.45 -5.77
CA ARG A 338 9.51 6.73 -6.87
C ARG A 338 9.82 5.27 -6.55
N GLY A 339 9.54 4.81 -5.34
CA GLY A 339 9.86 3.46 -4.86
C GLY A 339 11.31 3.27 -4.40
N ASP A 340 12.12 4.33 -4.34
CA ASP A 340 13.48 4.25 -3.77
C ASP A 340 13.42 4.51 -2.26
N TYR A 341 12.97 3.48 -1.54
CA TYR A 341 12.77 3.52 -0.10
C TYR A 341 14.09 3.64 0.68
N THR A 342 15.18 3.09 0.14
CA THR A 342 16.51 3.19 0.75
C THR A 342 17.02 4.63 0.80
N THR A 343 16.92 5.36 -0.32
CA THR A 343 17.27 6.78 -0.36
C THR A 343 16.28 7.61 0.45
N ALA A 344 14.99 7.28 0.40
CA ALA A 344 13.97 7.98 1.18
C ALA A 344 14.26 7.94 2.70
N ALA A 345 14.60 6.77 3.23
CA ALA A 345 14.91 6.58 4.65
C ALA A 345 16.12 7.42 5.12
N GLN A 346 17.10 7.65 4.23
CA GLN A 346 18.25 8.49 4.51
C GLN A 346 17.94 10.00 4.43
N ARG A 347 16.86 10.38 3.74
CA ARG A 347 16.51 11.77 3.43
C ARG A 347 15.53 12.37 4.40
N PHE A 348 14.54 11.59 4.85
CA PHE A 348 13.61 12.08 5.86
C PHE A 348 14.36 12.49 7.14
N ASP A 349 13.98 13.64 7.69
CA ASP A 349 14.35 14.06 9.04
C ASP A 349 13.25 13.67 10.03
N ASP A 350 11.99 13.63 9.60
CA ASP A 350 10.88 13.15 10.43
C ASP A 350 11.06 11.65 10.78
N PRO A 351 11.11 11.27 12.07
CA PRO A 351 11.38 9.90 12.49
C PRO A 351 10.28 8.91 12.09
N MET A 352 9.03 9.36 11.98
CA MET A 352 7.95 8.49 11.51
C MET A 352 8.16 8.13 10.04
N TRP A 353 8.40 9.12 9.18
CA TRP A 353 8.63 8.88 7.75
C TRP A 353 9.94 8.16 7.44
N ARG A 354 11.01 8.42 8.20
CA ARG A 354 12.24 7.62 8.15
C ARG A 354 11.95 6.15 8.44
N GLY A 355 11.20 5.89 9.52
CA GLY A 355 10.83 4.53 9.90
C GLY A 355 9.98 3.84 8.85
N ILE A 356 8.99 4.54 8.27
CA ILE A 356 8.13 4.00 7.20
C ILE A 356 8.96 3.64 5.97
N ALA A 357 9.85 4.54 5.55
CA ALA A 357 10.74 4.29 4.42
C ALA A 357 11.68 3.11 4.68
N ALA A 358 12.28 3.03 5.88
CA ALA A 358 13.11 1.88 6.27
C ALA A 358 12.31 0.56 6.27
N TYR A 359 11.08 0.58 6.78
CA TYR A 359 10.20 -0.60 6.79
C TYR A 359 9.89 -1.08 5.37
N ARG A 360 9.57 -0.15 4.45
CA ARG A 360 9.33 -0.45 3.02
C ARG A 360 10.60 -0.90 2.29
N ALA A 361 11.77 -0.49 2.77
CA ALA A 361 13.07 -0.97 2.30
C ALA A 361 13.48 -2.33 2.91
N LEU A 362 12.61 -2.97 3.71
CA LEU A 362 12.87 -4.21 4.46
C LEU A 362 13.97 -4.09 5.52
N ASP A 363 14.37 -2.88 5.89
CA ASP A 363 15.26 -2.62 7.01
C ASP A 363 14.45 -2.43 8.30
N PHE A 364 13.94 -3.55 8.80
CA PHE A 364 13.06 -3.58 9.97
C PHE A 364 13.76 -3.17 11.27
N LEU A 365 15.08 -3.35 11.35
CA LEU A 365 15.88 -2.90 12.49
C LEU A 365 15.93 -1.38 12.57
N THR A 366 16.26 -0.72 11.46
CA THR A 366 16.26 0.74 11.40
C THR A 366 14.84 1.29 11.58
N ALA A 367 13.84 0.67 10.96
CA ALA A 367 12.44 1.05 11.13
C ALA A 367 12.02 1.04 12.61
N ALA A 368 12.30 -0.04 13.33
CA ALA A 368 11.98 -0.14 14.76
C ALA A 368 12.72 0.94 15.59
N GLN A 369 13.99 1.23 15.27
CA GLN A 369 14.74 2.29 15.97
C GLN A 369 14.13 3.68 15.76
N GLU A 370 13.68 3.98 14.54
CA GLU A 370 13.05 5.27 14.25
C GLU A 370 11.65 5.38 14.86
N PHE A 371 10.83 4.32 14.81
CA PHE A 371 9.50 4.32 15.42
C PHE A 371 9.54 4.45 16.95
N ARG A 372 10.58 3.95 17.62
CA ARG A 372 10.76 4.17 19.07
C ARG A 372 10.91 5.66 19.44
N LYS A 373 11.30 6.51 18.49
CA LYS A 373 11.40 7.97 18.71
C LYS A 373 10.05 8.68 18.60
N VAL A 374 9.01 7.99 18.14
CA VAL A 374 7.68 8.55 17.85
C VAL A 374 6.70 8.15 18.95
N ASP A 375 6.38 9.08 19.85
CA ASP A 375 5.53 8.83 21.02
C ASP A 375 4.01 8.96 20.72
N THR A 376 3.57 8.42 19.58
CA THR A 376 2.15 8.38 19.18
C THR A 376 1.61 6.97 19.17
N VAL A 377 0.28 6.80 19.15
CA VAL A 377 -0.35 5.48 19.07
C VAL A 377 0.06 4.78 17.77
N GLU A 378 0.09 5.54 16.67
CA GLU A 378 0.51 5.07 15.36
C GLU A 378 2.00 4.68 15.35
N GLY A 379 2.85 5.45 16.03
CA GLY A 379 4.28 5.15 16.15
C GLY A 379 4.53 3.85 16.91
N ARG A 380 3.81 3.62 18.00
CA ARG A 380 3.87 2.35 18.76
C ARG A 380 3.30 1.17 17.97
N PHE A 381 2.24 1.38 17.19
CA PHE A 381 1.70 0.35 16.30
C PHE A 381 2.70 -0.02 15.19
N ALA A 382 3.31 0.98 14.56
CA ALA A 382 4.37 0.80 13.58
C ALA A 382 5.60 0.08 14.15
N LEU A 383 6.00 0.44 15.36
CA LEU A 383 7.06 -0.25 16.11
C LEU A 383 6.71 -1.74 16.30
N GLY A 384 5.47 -2.04 16.71
CA GLY A 384 4.99 -3.42 16.84
C GLY A 384 5.11 -4.21 15.54
N ASN A 385 4.73 -3.61 14.41
CA ASN A 385 4.86 -4.22 13.09
C ASN A 385 6.33 -4.46 12.70
N ALA A 386 7.21 -3.47 12.91
CA ALA A 386 8.64 -3.58 12.60
C ALA A 386 9.34 -4.66 13.45
N GLU A 387 9.08 -4.70 14.75
CA GLU A 387 9.64 -5.72 15.65
C GLU A 387 9.12 -7.12 15.31
N ALA A 388 7.88 -7.25 14.84
CA ALA A 388 7.34 -8.54 14.37
C ALA A 388 8.11 -9.07 13.16
N GLN A 389 8.32 -8.22 12.15
CA GLN A 389 9.07 -8.60 10.95
C GLN A 389 10.53 -8.93 11.25
N ASN A 390 11.11 -8.30 12.27
CA ASN A 390 12.45 -8.62 12.77
C ASN A 390 12.47 -9.83 13.73
N HIS A 391 11.38 -10.60 13.84
CA HIS A 391 11.24 -11.76 14.73
C HIS A 391 11.47 -11.47 16.21
N ALA A 392 11.37 -10.20 16.63
CA ALA A 392 11.45 -9.78 18.02
C ALA A 392 10.06 -9.86 18.67
N TRP A 393 9.52 -11.07 18.72
CA TRP A 393 8.11 -11.33 19.05
C TRP A 393 7.67 -10.75 20.40
N GLU A 394 8.48 -10.91 21.45
CA GLU A 394 8.17 -10.35 22.77
C GLU A 394 8.05 -8.82 22.75
N LYS A 395 8.96 -8.15 22.03
CA LYS A 395 8.96 -6.68 21.91
C LYS A 395 7.75 -6.21 21.11
N SER A 396 7.42 -6.93 20.04
CA SER A 396 6.25 -6.67 19.21
C SER A 396 4.94 -6.80 20.01
N ILE A 397 4.78 -7.89 20.77
CA ILE A 397 3.60 -8.10 21.64
C ILE A 397 3.46 -6.96 22.64
N LYS A 398 4.56 -6.56 23.31
CA LYS A 398 4.58 -5.41 24.23
C LYS A 398 4.13 -4.12 23.55
N ALA A 399 4.65 -3.83 22.36
CA ALA A 399 4.28 -2.62 21.62
C ALA A 399 2.78 -2.60 21.28
N TYR A 400 2.21 -3.73 20.85
CA TYR A 400 0.76 -3.81 20.63
C TYR A 400 -0.06 -3.71 21.92
N ASP A 401 0.42 -4.26 23.03
CA ASP A 401 -0.23 -4.10 24.33
C ASP A 401 -0.29 -2.63 24.76
N GLU A 402 0.75 -1.85 24.50
CA GLU A 402 0.73 -0.41 24.75
C GLU A 402 -0.27 0.34 23.85
N VAL A 403 -0.36 -0.05 22.57
CA VAL A 403 -1.37 0.49 21.65
C VAL A 403 -2.78 0.18 22.14
N LEU A 404 -3.05 -1.06 22.56
CA LEU A 404 -4.36 -1.49 23.05
C LEU A 404 -4.72 -0.88 24.42
N LYS A 405 -3.73 -0.53 25.25
CA LYS A 405 -3.97 0.25 26.47
C LYS A 405 -4.41 1.68 26.15
N ALA A 406 -3.75 2.33 25.18
CA ALA A 406 -4.11 3.69 24.77
C ALA A 406 -5.42 3.73 23.97
N GLN A 407 -5.66 2.73 23.12
CA GLN A 407 -6.83 2.63 22.26
C GLN A 407 -7.38 1.18 22.23
N PRO A 408 -8.24 0.79 23.19
CA PRO A 408 -8.77 -0.58 23.29
C PRO A 408 -9.54 -1.05 22.06
N GLY A 409 -10.08 -0.12 21.26
CA GLY A 409 -10.81 -0.39 20.02
C GLY A 409 -9.92 -0.58 18.78
N HIS A 410 -8.59 -0.55 18.90
CA HIS A 410 -7.68 -0.63 17.75
C HIS A 410 -7.62 -2.05 17.16
N LEU A 411 -8.52 -2.35 16.23
CA LEU A 411 -8.71 -3.69 15.65
C LEU A 411 -7.42 -4.28 15.05
N ALA A 412 -6.64 -3.48 14.30
CA ALA A 412 -5.42 -3.96 13.66
C ALA A 412 -4.33 -4.38 14.68
N ALA A 413 -4.18 -3.66 15.79
CA ALA A 413 -3.25 -4.02 16.87
C ALA A 413 -3.70 -5.30 17.56
N LYS A 414 -5.01 -5.48 17.78
CA LYS A 414 -5.55 -6.71 18.37
C LYS A 414 -5.30 -7.93 17.47
N ALA A 415 -5.52 -7.79 16.16
CA ALA A 415 -5.27 -8.85 15.19
C ALA A 415 -3.78 -9.19 15.09
N ASN A 416 -2.92 -8.18 14.85
CA ASN A 416 -1.49 -8.38 14.68
C ASN A 416 -0.84 -8.97 15.95
N ARG A 417 -1.25 -8.51 17.14
CA ARG A 417 -0.80 -9.09 18.40
C ARG A 417 -1.14 -10.58 18.53
N ALA A 418 -2.35 -10.98 18.14
CA ALA A 418 -2.76 -12.38 18.20
C ALA A 418 -1.93 -13.26 17.26
N ILE A 419 -1.64 -12.76 16.05
CA ILE A 419 -0.76 -13.45 15.09
C ILE A 419 0.64 -13.61 15.67
N VAL A 420 1.24 -12.54 16.18
CA VAL A 420 2.60 -12.58 16.74
C VAL A 420 2.68 -13.48 17.97
N ALA A 421 1.66 -13.46 18.84
CA ALA A 421 1.60 -14.35 20.00
C ALA A 421 1.56 -15.84 19.59
N ALA A 422 0.74 -16.18 18.59
CA ALA A 422 0.68 -17.55 18.06
C ALA A 422 2.01 -17.99 17.43
N LEU A 423 2.69 -17.10 16.70
CA LEU A 423 4.02 -17.36 16.13
C LEU A 423 5.07 -17.59 17.22
N PHE A 424 5.05 -16.78 18.27
CA PHE A 424 5.95 -16.91 19.41
C PHE A 424 5.78 -18.25 20.13
N GLU A 425 4.54 -18.64 20.44
CA GLU A 425 4.23 -19.92 21.09
C GLU A 425 4.66 -21.12 20.23
N ALA A 426 4.41 -21.07 18.92
CA ALA A 426 4.82 -22.13 18.00
C ALA A 426 6.35 -22.29 17.93
N GLN A 427 7.10 -21.19 18.02
CA GLN A 427 8.57 -21.23 18.06
C GLN A 427 9.09 -21.84 19.37
N GLU A 428 8.52 -21.42 20.51
CA GLU A 428 8.87 -21.97 21.82
C GLU A 428 8.52 -23.45 21.94
N GLU A 429 7.41 -23.90 21.37
CA GLU A 429 7.05 -25.32 21.36
C GLU A 429 8.04 -26.16 20.54
N LYS A 430 8.48 -25.65 19.37
CA LYS A 430 9.53 -26.30 18.58
C LYS A 430 10.84 -26.40 19.36
N ARG A 431 11.23 -25.32 20.05
CA ARG A 431 12.44 -25.28 20.86
C ARG A 431 12.37 -26.26 22.03
N ARG A 432 11.23 -26.33 22.74
CA ARG A 432 11.02 -27.31 23.83
C ARG A 432 11.10 -28.76 23.33
N LYS A 433 10.57 -29.03 22.12
CA LYS A 433 10.67 -30.36 21.49
C LYS A 433 12.11 -30.73 21.14
N GLN A 434 12.90 -29.78 20.63
CA GLN A 434 14.33 -30.01 20.37
C GLN A 434 15.12 -30.25 21.66
N GLU A 435 14.86 -29.46 22.71
CA GLU A 435 15.51 -29.64 24.03
C GLU A 435 15.15 -30.99 24.67
N GLN A 436 13.96 -31.54 24.39
CA GLN A 436 13.54 -32.87 24.85
C GLN A 436 14.17 -34.04 24.07
N ASP A 437 14.46 -33.85 22.78
CA ASP A 437 15.11 -34.88 21.94
C ASP A 437 16.62 -34.97 22.22
N ASP A 438 17.26 -33.83 22.53
CA ASP A 438 18.70 -33.74 22.84
C ASP A 438 19.08 -34.15 24.29
N SER A 439 18.10 -34.39 25.18
CA SER A 439 18.36 -34.76 26.58
C SER A 439 18.44 -36.27 26.85
N ALA A 440 18.46 -37.12 25.81
CA ALA A 440 18.86 -38.52 25.92
C ALA A 440 20.39 -38.66 25.65
N PRO A 441 21.21 -39.11 26.62
CA PRO A 441 22.62 -39.39 26.35
C PRO A 441 22.73 -40.49 25.29
N PRO A 442 23.62 -40.36 24.29
CA PRO A 442 23.86 -41.45 23.35
C PRO A 442 24.54 -42.60 24.10
N ASP A 443 23.77 -43.65 24.38
CA ASP A 443 24.27 -44.91 24.94
C ASP A 443 24.90 -45.72 23.80
N GLN A 444 26.07 -45.29 23.31
CA GLN A 444 26.83 -46.01 22.28
C GLN A 444 28.14 -46.52 22.86
N LYS A 445 28.25 -47.85 22.98
CA LYS A 445 29.54 -48.54 23.19
C LYS A 445 30.35 -48.44 21.90
N ALA A 446 31.65 -48.19 22.02
CA ALA A 446 32.55 -48.08 20.88
C ALA A 446 32.60 -49.38 20.06
N ASP A 447 32.28 -49.30 18.77
CA ASP A 447 32.33 -50.43 17.85
C ASP A 447 33.77 -50.79 17.47
N GLU A 448 34.13 -52.06 17.63
CA GLU A 448 35.38 -52.65 17.13
C GLU A 448 35.38 -52.71 15.60
N MET A 449 36.43 -52.18 14.97
CA MET A 449 36.66 -52.35 13.54
C MET A 449 36.96 -53.81 13.17
N ARG A 450 36.07 -54.42 12.40
CA ARG A 450 36.36 -55.66 11.64
C ARG A 450 36.20 -55.40 10.15
N VAL A 451 37.29 -55.57 9.41
CA VAL A 451 37.32 -55.50 7.94
C VAL A 451 37.24 -56.93 7.40
N ASP A 452 36.19 -57.24 6.64
CA ASP A 452 36.03 -58.54 5.97
C ASP A 452 36.47 -58.45 4.48
N PRO A 453 37.44 -59.27 3.99
CA PRO A 453 38.08 -59.02 2.70
C PRO A 453 37.39 -59.60 1.46
N LYS A 454 36.18 -60.19 1.54
CA LYS A 454 35.60 -60.86 0.36
C LYS A 454 34.07 -60.88 0.33
N GLN A 455 33.46 -60.12 -0.58
CA GLN A 455 32.24 -60.60 -1.26
C GLN A 455 31.97 -59.93 -2.62
N LYS A 456 31.92 -60.76 -3.66
CA LYS A 456 31.42 -60.47 -5.01
C LYS A 456 29.97 -61.00 -5.14
N GLY A 457 29.08 -60.17 -5.69
CA GLY A 457 27.92 -60.59 -6.49
C GLY A 457 26.57 -60.82 -5.79
N GLY A 458 25.51 -60.18 -6.33
CA GLY A 458 24.11 -60.67 -6.29
C GLY A 458 23.12 -59.91 -5.38
N LYS A 459 22.19 -59.15 -5.99
CA LYS A 459 21.13 -58.32 -5.38
C LYS A 459 20.14 -59.08 -4.47
N ARG A 460 19.81 -58.45 -3.33
CA ARG A 460 18.42 -58.12 -2.89
C ARG A 460 18.52 -57.01 -1.83
N ILE A 461 18.15 -55.77 -2.19
CA ILE A 461 18.23 -54.63 -1.25
C ILE A 461 16.94 -54.57 -0.46
N GLN A 462 17.04 -54.87 0.83
CA GLN A 462 16.03 -54.54 1.82
C GLN A 462 16.56 -53.29 2.53
N VAL A 463 16.00 -52.13 2.16
CA VAL A 463 16.51 -50.82 2.58
C VAL A 463 16.41 -50.72 4.11
N ARG A 464 17.56 -50.57 4.76
CA ARG A 464 17.67 -50.25 6.18
C ARG A 464 18.05 -48.76 6.33
N PRO A 465 17.77 -48.11 7.47
CA PRO A 465 17.97 -46.67 7.68
C PRO A 465 19.41 -46.15 7.50
N GLU A 466 20.36 -47.06 7.25
CA GLU A 466 21.81 -46.83 7.17
C GLU A 466 22.25 -46.52 5.72
N ASP A 467 21.40 -46.79 4.72
CA ASP A 467 21.69 -46.57 3.29
C ASP A 467 21.52 -45.09 2.84
N VAL A 468 21.19 -44.18 3.76
CA VAL A 468 20.85 -42.78 3.48
C VAL A 468 22.09 -41.90 3.20
N THR A 469 23.30 -42.40 3.46
CA THR A 469 24.52 -41.56 3.47
C THR A 469 25.50 -41.79 2.31
N THR A 470 25.18 -42.61 1.30
CA THR A 470 26.06 -42.74 0.12
C THR A 470 25.89 -41.56 -0.85
N ALA A 471 26.96 -41.18 -1.56
CA ALA A 471 26.95 -40.09 -2.54
C ALA A 471 25.84 -40.22 -3.62
N GLY A 472 25.43 -41.44 -3.97
CA GLY A 472 24.29 -41.69 -4.88
C GLY A 472 22.90 -41.52 -4.25
N ALA A 473 22.77 -41.66 -2.93
CA ALA A 473 21.53 -41.37 -2.19
C ALA A 473 21.34 -39.86 -2.01
N ALA A 474 22.43 -39.12 -1.77
CA ALA A 474 22.43 -37.65 -1.85
C ALA A 474 22.10 -37.17 -3.27
N GLU A 475 22.57 -37.84 -4.33
CA GLU A 475 22.22 -37.51 -5.71
C GLU A 475 20.76 -37.88 -6.07
N ALA A 476 20.22 -38.99 -5.54
CA ALA A 476 18.81 -39.36 -5.69
C ALA A 476 17.88 -38.45 -4.87
N TRP A 477 18.30 -38.02 -3.69
CA TRP A 477 17.62 -37.02 -2.86
C TRP A 477 17.68 -35.64 -3.53
N MET A 478 18.83 -35.25 -4.11
CA MET A 478 18.95 -34.03 -4.91
C MET A 478 18.11 -34.09 -6.19
N ARG A 479 17.95 -35.25 -6.84
CA ARG A 479 16.99 -35.42 -7.96
C ARG A 479 15.53 -35.39 -7.51
N ALA A 480 15.22 -35.83 -6.29
CA ALA A 480 13.89 -35.73 -5.70
C ALA A 480 13.59 -34.30 -5.15
N VAL A 481 14.62 -33.53 -4.81
CA VAL A 481 14.54 -32.12 -4.42
C VAL A 481 14.56 -31.20 -5.65
N GLN A 482 15.13 -31.64 -6.78
CA GLN A 482 15.06 -31.00 -8.10
C GLN A 482 13.82 -31.45 -8.90
N THR A 483 12.64 -31.41 -8.29
CA THR A 483 11.42 -31.52 -9.09
C THR A 483 11.21 -30.22 -9.83
N THR A 484 10.87 -30.27 -11.12
CA THR A 484 10.46 -29.06 -11.83
C THR A 484 9.20 -28.50 -11.15
N PRO A 485 8.95 -27.17 -11.17
CA PRO A 485 7.71 -26.63 -10.58
C PRO A 485 6.45 -27.29 -11.15
N ALA A 486 6.50 -27.79 -12.39
CA ALA A 486 5.42 -28.56 -13.02
C ALA A 486 5.17 -29.90 -12.31
N ASP A 487 6.22 -30.69 -12.04
CA ASP A 487 6.10 -31.99 -11.38
C ASP A 487 5.57 -31.85 -9.94
N PHE A 488 6.06 -30.84 -9.23
CA PHE A 488 5.56 -30.48 -7.90
C PHE A 488 4.07 -30.15 -7.93
N LEU A 489 3.63 -29.28 -8.85
CA LEU A 489 2.22 -28.91 -8.96
C LEU A 489 1.34 -30.09 -9.34
N LYS A 490 1.78 -30.95 -10.27
CA LYS A 490 1.04 -32.15 -10.68
C LYS A 490 0.78 -33.09 -9.49
N LEU A 491 1.82 -33.36 -8.70
CA LEU A 491 1.71 -34.18 -7.50
C LEU A 491 0.79 -33.53 -6.46
N LYS A 492 0.98 -32.23 -6.20
CA LYS A 492 0.16 -31.46 -5.25
C LYS A 492 -1.33 -31.49 -5.63
N PHE A 493 -1.66 -31.27 -6.90
CA PHE A 493 -3.05 -31.25 -7.37
C PHE A 493 -3.69 -32.65 -7.27
N ALA A 494 -2.95 -33.72 -7.60
CA ALA A 494 -3.44 -35.08 -7.45
C ALA A 494 -3.76 -35.44 -5.98
N ILE A 495 -2.91 -35.02 -5.04
CA ILE A 495 -3.14 -35.21 -3.59
C ILE A 495 -4.35 -34.39 -3.12
N GLN A 496 -4.49 -33.15 -3.56
CA GLN A 496 -5.62 -32.29 -3.18
C GLN A 496 -6.95 -32.80 -3.73
N ALA A 497 -6.96 -33.31 -4.97
CA ALA A 497 -8.15 -33.90 -5.58
C ALA A 497 -8.61 -35.18 -4.85
N THR A 498 -7.67 -36.03 -4.41
CA THR A 498 -7.98 -37.24 -3.65
C THR A 498 -8.42 -36.93 -2.21
N GLY A 499 -7.79 -35.94 -1.55
CA GLY A 499 -8.19 -35.50 -0.22
C GLY A 499 -9.61 -34.92 -0.15
N ALA A 500 -10.01 -34.14 -1.16
CA ALA A 500 -11.37 -33.58 -1.25
C ALA A 500 -12.46 -34.67 -1.36
N SER A 501 -12.15 -35.82 -1.98
CA SER A 501 -13.07 -36.96 -2.06
C SER A 501 -13.31 -37.66 -0.72
N SER A 502 -12.40 -37.53 0.26
CA SER A 502 -12.52 -38.20 1.57
C SER A 502 -13.29 -37.40 2.63
N ALA A 503 -13.47 -36.10 2.42
CA ALA A 503 -14.23 -35.22 3.31
C ALA A 503 -15.76 -35.26 3.08
N GLY A 504 -16.21 -35.82 1.94
CA GLY A 504 -17.63 -36.00 1.61
C GLY A 504 -18.24 -37.34 2.06
N SER A 505 -17.47 -38.21 2.70
CA SER A 505 -17.92 -39.53 3.15
C SER A 505 -17.47 -39.80 4.59
N ARG A 506 -18.05 -39.07 5.55
CA ARG A 506 -18.22 -39.59 6.90
C ARG A 506 -19.72 -39.48 7.24
N PRO A 507 -20.37 -40.59 7.63
CA PRO A 507 -21.79 -40.59 8.00
C PRO A 507 -22.07 -39.70 9.21
#